data_AF-A0A9D5SKT9-F1
#
_entry.id   AF-A0A9D5SKT9-F1
#
_cell.length_a   1.000
_cell.length_b   1.000
_cell.length_c   1.000
_cell.angle_alpha   90.00
_cell.angle_beta   90.00
_cell.angle_gamma   90.00
#
_symmetry.space_group_name_H-M   'P 1'
#
loop_
_entity.id
_entity.type
_entity.pdbx_description
1 polymer ?
#
loop_
_entity_poly.entity_id
_entity_poly.type
_entity_poly.pdbx_seq_one_letter_code
_entity_poly.pdbx_strand_id
1 'polypeptide(L)' 'MMQELNYICCGDYYIPDIRLPEESRSIGRWGRMHRDYIKEHRPILFNDLCLSGNLWTYLADINEQAQ' A
#
# COMPACT_ATOMS: atom_id res chain seq x y z
N MET A 1 10.86 -12.77 9.80
CA MET A 1 11.91 -11.84 10.24
C MET A 1 11.21 -10.66 10.91
N MET A 2 11.60 -10.28 12.13
CA MET A 2 11.18 -8.98 12.69
C MET A 2 11.93 -7.90 11.91
N GLN A 3 11.21 -6.92 11.36
CA GLN A 3 11.85 -5.73 10.82
C GLN A 3 12.49 -4.95 11.98
N GLU A 4 13.73 -4.51 11.78
CA GLU A 4 14.44 -3.65 12.73
C GLU A 4 13.77 -2.25 12.70
N LEU A 5 13.15 -1.86 13.82
CA LEU A 5 12.39 -0.61 13.90
C LEU A 5 13.35 0.54 14.19
N ASN A 6 13.54 1.43 13.21
CA ASN A 6 14.28 2.68 13.39
C ASN A 6 13.40 3.69 14.12
N TYR A 7 14.01 4.65 14.82
CA TYR A 7 13.30 5.70 15.55
C TYR A 7 13.91 7.07 15.26
N ILE A 8 13.07 8.09 15.19
CA ILE A 8 13.44 9.50 15.04
C ILE A 8 13.12 10.24 16.34
N CYS A 9 14.03 11.10 16.78
CA CYS A 9 13.81 11.96 17.94
C CYS A 9 12.88 13.13 17.57
N CYS A 10 11.79 13.30 18.32
CA CYS A 10 10.81 14.36 18.17
C CYS A 10 10.50 14.97 19.55
N GLY A 11 11.23 16.03 19.88
CA GLY A 11 11.19 16.63 21.22
C GLY A 11 11.77 15.67 22.25
N ASP A 12 10.98 15.31 23.26
CA ASP A 12 11.38 14.43 24.35
C ASP A 12 11.08 12.93 24.07
N TYR A 13 10.61 12.60 22.86
CA TYR A 13 10.16 11.25 22.50
C TYR A 13 10.86 10.70 21.27
N TYR A 14 11.04 9.38 21.24
CA TYR A 14 11.44 8.63 20.05
C TYR A 14 10.19 8.06 19.35
N ILE A 15 9.99 8.44 18.09
CA ILE A 15 8.87 7.96 17.27
C ILE A 15 9.42 6.95 16.24
N PRO A 16 8.80 5.77 16.08
CA PRO A 16 9.17 4.82 15.03
C PRO A 16 9.19 5.47 13.64
N ASP A 17 10.29 5.31 12.90
CA ASP A 17 10.43 5.70 11.50
C ASP A 17 9.78 4.64 10.59
N ILE A 18 8.46 4.50 10.73
CA ILE A 18 7.67 3.57 9.92
C ILE A 18 7.41 4.25 8.58
N ARG A 19 8.08 3.76 7.53
CA ARG A 19 7.87 4.19 6.16
C ARG A 19 7.17 3.10 5.37
N LEU A 20 6.20 3.51 4.57
CA LEU A 20 5.66 2.63 3.53
C LEU A 20 6.73 2.46 2.44
N PRO A 21 6.80 1.29 1.78
CA PRO A 21 7.63 1.13 0.60
C PRO A 21 7.26 2.19 -0.44
N GLU A 22 8.27 2.84 -1.02
CA GLU A 22 8.03 3.82 -2.08
C GLU A 22 7.48 3.12 -3.32
N GLU A 23 6.33 3.59 -3.78
CA GLU A 23 5.73 3.16 -5.05
C GLU A 23 5.39 4.43 -5.84
N SER A 24 6.17 4.68 -6.90
CA SER A 24 6.10 5.91 -7.69
C SER A 24 5.11 5.79 -8.85
N ARG A 25 4.71 4.57 -9.21
CA ARG A 25 3.81 4.33 -10.33
C ARG A 25 2.42 4.84 -10.01
N SER A 26 1.77 5.42 -11.02
CA SER A 26 0.38 5.84 -10.88
C SER A 26 -0.56 4.63 -10.93
N ILE A 27 -1.60 4.63 -10.10
CA ILE A 27 -2.67 3.63 -10.15
C ILE A 27 -3.47 3.70 -11.47
N GLY A 28 -3.42 4.82 -12.18
CA GLY A 28 -4.11 5.01 -13.46
C GLY A 28 -5.64 4.80 -13.40
N ARG A 29 -6.28 4.53 -14.56
CA ARG A 29 -7.75 4.38 -14.65
C ARG A 29 -8.18 2.98 -14.21
N TRP A 30 -7.51 1.97 -14.76
CA TRP A 30 -7.86 0.56 -14.52
C TRP A 30 -7.59 0.13 -13.09
N GLY A 31 -6.48 0.57 -12.50
CA GLY A 31 -6.21 0.32 -11.09
C GLY A 31 -7.25 0.96 -10.16
N ARG A 32 -7.75 2.18 -10.47
CA ARG A 32 -8.81 2.81 -9.67
C ARG A 32 -10.14 2.08 -9.78
N MET A 33 -10.53 1.64 -10.98
CA MET A 33 -11.74 0.83 -11.17
C MET A 33 -11.63 -0.50 -10.43
N HIS A 34 -10.47 -1.16 -10.51
CA HIS A 34 -10.27 -2.45 -9.84
C HIS A 34 -10.25 -2.31 -8.33
N ARG A 35 -9.69 -1.22 -7.79
CA ARG A 35 -9.76 -0.90 -6.36
C ARG A 35 -11.21 -0.87 -5.87
N ASP A 36 -12.07 -0.15 -6.59
CA ASP A 36 -13.48 0.00 -6.20
C ASP A 36 -14.18 -1.36 -6.27
N TYR A 37 -13.90 -2.15 -7.31
CA TYR A 37 -14.39 -3.53 -7.43
C TYR A 37 -13.96 -4.44 -6.27
N ILE A 38 -12.67 -4.48 -5.91
CA ILE A 38 -12.22 -5.37 -4.82
C ILE A 38 -12.73 -4.88 -3.46
N LYS A 39 -12.92 -3.57 -3.28
CA LYS A 39 -13.47 -3.04 -2.03
C LYS A 39 -14.94 -3.46 -1.83
N GLU A 40 -15.72 -3.47 -2.91
CA GLU A 40 -17.14 -3.84 -2.87
C GLU A 40 -17.36 -5.36 -2.86
N HIS A 41 -16.64 -6.09 -3.73
CA HIS A 41 -16.91 -7.51 -3.98
C HIS A 41 -15.91 -8.47 -3.34
N ARG A 42 -14.73 -8.00 -2.91
CA ARG A 42 -13.66 -8.83 -2.31
C ARG A 42 -13.04 -8.15 -1.07
N PRO A 43 -13.83 -7.79 -0.05
CA PRO A 43 -13.34 -7.00 1.09
C PRO A 43 -12.20 -7.67 1.86
N ILE A 44 -12.16 -9.02 1.90
CA ILE A 44 -11.06 -9.77 2.52
C ILE A 44 -9.73 -9.50 1.79
N LEU A 45 -9.73 -9.58 0.45
CA LEU A 45 -8.54 -9.29 -0.36
C LEU A 45 -8.12 -7.83 -0.21
N PHE A 46 -9.09 -6.90 -0.24
CA PHE A 46 -8.80 -5.48 -0.05
C PHE A 46 -8.11 -5.21 1.29
N ASN A 47 -8.65 -5.79 2.38
CA ASN A 47 -8.08 -5.64 3.71
C ASN A 47 -6.69 -6.27 3.83
N ASP A 48 -6.49 -7.46 3.27
CA ASP A 48 -5.19 -8.14 3.27
C ASP A 48 -4.12 -7.30 2.54
N LEU A 49 -4.45 -6.74 1.37
CA LEU A 49 -3.58 -5.84 0.62
C LEU A 49 -3.29 -4.52 1.37
N CYS A 50 -4.28 -3.98 2.10
CA CYS A 50 -4.09 -2.79 2.92
C CYS A 50 -3.14 -3.04 4.10
N LEU A 51 -3.38 -4.14 4.84
CA LEU A 51 -2.63 -4.47 6.04
C LEU A 51 -1.21 -4.93 5.72
N SER A 52 -1.00 -5.57 4.57
CA SER A 52 0.33 -5.95 4.09
C SER A 52 1.09 -4.79 3.43
N GLY A 53 0.46 -3.63 3.22
CA GLY A 53 1.08 -2.48 2.56
C GLY A 53 1.24 -2.61 1.04
N ASN A 54 0.66 -3.66 0.44
CA ASN A 54 0.86 -4.01 -0.97
C ASN A 54 -0.22 -3.48 -1.92
N LEU A 55 -1.25 -2.81 -1.40
CA LEU A 55 -2.38 -2.36 -2.20
C LEU A 55 -1.95 -1.48 -3.39
N TRP A 56 -1.02 -0.54 -3.18
CA TRP A 56 -0.65 0.39 -4.24
C TRP A 56 0.05 -0.31 -5.40
N THR A 57 1.08 -1.10 -5.11
CA THR A 57 1.83 -1.90 -6.10
C THR A 57 0.88 -2.82 -6.88
N TYR A 58 -0.02 -3.53 -6.19
CA TYR A 58 -1.02 -4.39 -6.83
C TYR A 58 -1.91 -3.64 -7.85
N LEU A 59 -2.39 -2.45 -7.49
CA LEU A 59 -3.25 -1.65 -8.37
C LEU A 59 -2.47 -1.01 -9.52
N ALA A 60 -1.19 -0.64 -9.28
CA ALA A 60 -0.30 -0.15 -10.32
C ALA A 60 0.00 -1.25 -11.36
N ASP A 61 0.28 -2.47 -10.92
CA ASP A 61 0.50 -3.64 -11.80
C ASP A 61 -0.74 -3.90 -12.69
N ILE A 62 -1.94 -3.85 -12.11
CA ILE A 62 -3.19 -4.01 -12.88
C ILE A 62 -3.36 -2.91 -13.93
N ASN A 63 -2.96 -1.68 -13.60
CA ASN A 63 -3.04 -0.61 -14.56
C ASN A 63 -2.07 -0.81 -15.72
N GLU A 64 -0.84 -1.23 -15.45
CA GLU A 64 0.16 -1.54 -16.49
C GLU A 64 -0.27 -2.73 -17.36
N GLN A 65 -0.86 -3.77 -16.77
CA GLN A 65 -1.37 -4.94 -17.50
C GLN A 65 -2.54 -4.62 -18.44
N ALA A 66 -3.26 -3.52 -18.18
CA ALA A 66 -4.42 -3.10 -18.97
C ALA A 66 -4.09 -2.01 -20.01
N GLN A 67 -2.81 -1.64 -20.16
CA GLN A 67 -2.29 -0.75 -21.19
C GLN A 67 -1.63 -1.53 -22.33
#